data_AF-A0A504YCB6-F1
#
_entry.id   AF-A0A504YCB6-F1
#
_cell.length_a   1.000
_cell.length_b   1.000
_cell.length_c   1.000
_cell.angle_alpha   90.00
_cell.angle_beta   90.00
_cell.angle_gamma   90.00
#
_symmetry.space_group_name_H-M   'P 1'
#
loop_
_entity.id
_entity.type
_entity.pdbx_description
1 polymer ?
#
loop_
_entity_poly.entity_id
_entity_poly.type
_entity_poly.pdbx_seq_one_letter_code
_entity_poly.pdbx_strand_id
1 'polypeptide(L)'
;MQSIHQSFTVLLLSLVTFESALANMCDPCGGYRQDEYDNSFFNTSPGQQFYTTTPSRTRRLYFELTDELEQWLLTNMANSICSTLDNLFLVRVNSTLPNRRYNTQVIRIDSNGYKRWNSILSGPVNLPTLTRNQYYLLFGQSRLPICANSANLNLNTMPTLTVFVPLQSATYIIEQVYDEWQNPTTNDSGNTCNNALCNRLEQLVKFIRNGGVI
;
A
#
# COMPACT_ATOMS: atom_id res chain seq x y z
N MET A 1 64.91 -10.87 39.64
CA MET A 1 64.02 -11.91 40.19
C MET A 1 62.61 -11.63 39.70
N GLN A 2 61.95 -12.65 39.12
CA GLN A 2 60.53 -12.78 38.70
C GLN A 2 60.04 -11.79 37.59
N SER A 3 59.74 -12.14 36.34
CA SER A 3 59.20 -13.34 35.63
C SER A 3 57.68 -13.30 35.41
N ILE A 4 57.29 -13.61 34.15
CA ILE A 4 55.99 -14.12 33.65
C ILE A 4 54.86 -13.08 33.55
N HIS A 5 53.97 -13.02 32.57
CA HIS A 5 53.73 -13.56 31.20
C HIS A 5 52.22 -13.28 30.95
N GLN A 6 51.79 -13.27 29.69
CA GLN A 6 50.40 -13.43 29.21
C GLN A 6 49.48 -12.20 29.20
N SER A 7 48.60 -11.97 28.22
CA SER A 7 48.42 -12.44 26.84
C SER A 7 47.13 -11.79 26.29
N PHE A 8 46.99 -11.81 24.95
CA PHE A 8 45.74 -11.76 24.15
C PHE A 8 44.99 -10.43 23.92
N THR A 9 45.27 -9.86 22.74
CA THR A 9 44.33 -9.53 21.66
C THR A 9 42.83 -9.73 21.91
N VAL A 10 42.05 -8.65 21.77
CA VAL A 10 40.78 -8.66 21.00
C VAL A 10 40.70 -7.36 20.19
N LEU A 11 40.72 -7.53 18.87
CA LEU A 11 40.45 -6.55 17.84
C LEU A 11 38.92 -6.33 17.74
N LEU A 12 38.54 -5.16 17.24
CA LEU A 12 37.34 -4.86 16.43
C LEU A 12 36.05 -4.36 17.12
N LEU A 13 35.66 -3.17 16.63
CA LEU A 13 34.31 -2.79 16.19
C LEU A 13 33.24 -2.58 17.28
N SER A 14 33.07 -1.33 17.70
CA SER A 14 31.72 -0.79 17.91
C SER A 14 31.51 0.41 16.98
N LEU A 15 31.08 0.03 15.78
CA LEU A 15 30.47 0.89 14.77
C LEU A 15 29.22 1.57 15.38
N VAL A 16 29.18 2.89 15.27
CA VAL A 16 28.00 3.72 14.95
C VAL A 16 26.64 3.18 15.44
N THR A 17 26.16 3.69 16.57
CA THR A 17 24.73 3.75 16.85
C THR A 17 24.09 4.73 15.88
N PHE A 18 23.68 4.25 14.71
CA PHE A 18 22.71 4.97 13.88
C PHE A 18 21.36 4.90 14.61
N GLU A 19 21.06 5.93 15.39
CA GLU A 19 19.70 6.26 15.76
C GLU A 19 18.94 6.62 14.47
N SER A 20 18.27 5.65 13.85
CA SER A 20 17.18 5.95 12.93
C SER A 20 15.88 6.11 13.73
N ALA A 21 15.87 7.11 14.60
CA ALA A 21 14.66 7.80 15.00
C ALA A 21 14.17 8.63 13.80
N LEU A 22 13.62 7.97 12.78
CA LEU A 22 12.79 8.66 11.80
C LEU A 22 11.44 8.93 12.44
N ALA A 23 11.46 10.04 13.17
CA ALA A 23 10.38 10.97 13.45
C ALA A 23 9.00 10.48 13.01
N ASN A 24 8.18 10.17 14.02
CA ASN A 24 6.77 10.52 14.03
C ASN A 24 6.65 12.02 13.68
N MET A 25 6.59 12.35 12.40
CA MET A 25 6.04 13.61 11.95
C MET A 25 4.55 13.40 11.75
N CYS A 26 3.79 14.06 12.60
CA CYS A 26 2.35 14.15 12.59
C CYS A 26 1.79 14.20 11.17
N ASP A 27 0.90 13.27 10.83
CA ASP A 27 -0.06 13.44 9.74
C ASP A 27 -0.79 14.78 9.95
N PRO A 28 -0.70 15.76 9.04
CA PRO A 28 -1.78 16.71 8.92
C PRO A 28 -2.86 15.96 8.13
N CYS A 29 -3.79 15.34 8.85
CA CYS A 29 -5.15 15.18 8.36
C CYS A 29 -5.71 16.60 8.18
N GLY A 30 -5.33 17.29 7.10
CA GLY A 30 -5.63 18.71 6.92
C GLY A 30 -5.03 19.27 5.64
N GLY A 31 -5.91 19.50 4.66
CA GLY A 31 -5.62 20.30 3.47
C GLY A 31 -5.06 19.51 2.30
N TYR A 32 -5.92 19.23 1.31
CA TYR A 32 -5.49 18.99 -0.06
C TYR A 32 -4.50 20.11 -0.47
N ARG A 33 -3.21 19.80 -0.55
CA ARG A 33 -2.39 20.43 -1.58
C ARG A 33 -2.59 19.57 -2.82
N GLN A 34 -3.35 20.09 -3.76
CA GLN A 34 -3.23 19.64 -5.14
C GLN A 34 -1.76 19.82 -5.51
N ASP A 35 -1.11 18.73 -5.93
CA ASP A 35 0.18 18.81 -6.57
C ASP A 35 -0.01 19.57 -7.88
N GLU A 36 0.25 20.88 -7.77
CA GLU A 36 0.38 21.83 -8.85
C GLU A 36 1.74 21.58 -9.51
N TYR A 37 1.75 20.73 -10.53
CA TYR A 37 2.84 20.64 -11.51
C TYR A 37 2.26 20.42 -12.90
N ASP A 38 1.96 21.53 -13.58
CA ASP A 38 2.33 21.78 -14.97
C ASP A 38 2.04 23.24 -15.32
N ASN A 39 2.88 24.15 -14.83
CA ASN A 39 3.00 25.50 -15.37
C ASN A 39 4.43 25.67 -15.89
N SER A 40 4.66 25.16 -17.11
CA SER A 40 5.82 25.55 -17.89
C SER A 40 5.36 26.11 -19.24
N PHE A 41 5.44 27.45 -19.31
CA PHE A 41 5.67 28.27 -20.50
C PHE A 41 4.71 28.14 -21.67
N PHE A 42 3.90 29.18 -21.92
CA PHE A 42 3.96 29.96 -23.17
C PHE A 42 3.36 31.35 -22.95
N ASN A 43 4.15 32.37 -23.30
CA ASN A 43 3.78 33.77 -23.28
C ASN A 43 3.46 34.17 -24.73
N THR A 44 2.18 34.26 -25.11
CA THR A 44 1.70 34.96 -26.32
C THR A 44 0.18 35.21 -26.25
N SER A 45 -0.24 36.48 -26.32
CA SER A 45 -1.64 36.94 -26.44
C SER A 45 -2.19 36.77 -27.87
N PRO A 46 -3.46 37.14 -28.16
CA PRO A 46 -4.70 36.46 -27.80
C PRO A 46 -5.42 35.96 -29.08
N GLY A 47 -5.79 34.69 -29.12
CA GLY A 47 -6.55 34.14 -30.25
C GLY A 47 -7.29 32.89 -29.81
N GLN A 48 -8.62 33.01 -29.73
CA GLN A 48 -9.64 31.95 -29.64
C GLN A 48 -9.13 30.54 -29.29
N GLN A 49 -9.21 30.18 -28.01
CA GLN A 49 -9.07 28.79 -27.60
C GLN A 49 -10.46 28.18 -27.39
N PHE A 50 -10.81 27.28 -28.30
CA PHE A 50 -11.82 26.25 -28.07
C PHE A 50 -11.50 25.54 -26.76
N TYR A 51 -12.47 25.43 -25.86
CA TYR A 51 -12.38 24.59 -24.69
C TYR A 51 -12.31 23.13 -25.16
N THR A 52 -11.12 22.62 -25.41
CA THR A 52 -10.86 21.19 -25.41
C THR A 52 -10.95 20.73 -23.97
N THR A 53 -12.12 20.23 -23.56
CA THR A 53 -12.23 19.42 -22.35
C THR A 53 -11.36 18.19 -22.55
N THR A 54 -10.15 18.20 -21.99
CA THR A 54 -9.34 17.00 -21.86
C THR A 54 -10.22 15.95 -21.17
N PRO A 55 -10.45 14.77 -21.76
CA PRO A 55 -11.26 13.74 -21.10
C PRO A 55 -10.61 13.45 -19.75
N SER A 56 -11.37 13.63 -18.66
CA SER A 56 -10.89 13.38 -17.30
C SER A 56 -10.33 11.97 -17.27
N ARG A 57 -9.03 11.82 -16.98
CA ARG A 57 -8.33 10.54 -16.96
C ARG A 57 -9.13 9.57 -16.09
N THR A 58 -9.78 8.58 -16.72
CA THR A 58 -10.74 7.70 -16.04
C THR A 58 -10.07 7.08 -14.83
N ARG A 59 -10.57 7.41 -13.63
CA ARG A 59 -10.07 6.81 -12.39
C ARG A 59 -10.37 5.32 -12.42
N ARG A 60 -9.32 4.52 -12.65
CA ARG A 60 -9.41 3.05 -12.60
C ARG A 60 -9.37 2.59 -11.13
N LEU A 61 -10.55 2.30 -10.60
CA LEU A 61 -10.75 1.57 -9.34
C LEU A 61 -11.30 0.19 -9.71
N TYR A 62 -10.53 -0.87 -9.43
CA TYR A 62 -10.89 -2.22 -9.78
C TYR A 62 -11.69 -2.87 -8.65
N PHE A 63 -12.85 -3.43 -8.99
CA PHE A 63 -13.72 -4.14 -8.02
C PHE A 63 -13.74 -5.65 -8.20
N GLU A 64 -13.16 -6.14 -9.30
CA GLU A 64 -13.04 -7.53 -9.64
C GLU A 64 -11.64 -7.80 -10.20
N LEU A 65 -11.22 -9.06 -10.14
CA LEU A 65 -9.95 -9.50 -10.68
C LEU A 65 -10.14 -9.88 -12.15
N THR A 66 -9.58 -9.08 -13.05
CA THR A 66 -9.53 -9.35 -14.50
C THR A 66 -8.15 -9.82 -14.91
N ASP A 67 -8.02 -10.44 -16.09
CA ASP A 67 -6.73 -10.87 -16.64
C ASP A 67 -5.72 -9.70 -16.74
N GLU A 68 -6.18 -8.51 -17.14
CA GLU A 68 -5.34 -7.29 -17.18
C GLU A 68 -4.83 -6.92 -15.78
N LEU A 69 -5.71 -6.98 -14.78
CA LEU A 69 -5.35 -6.65 -13.41
C LEU A 69 -4.41 -7.70 -12.79
N GLU A 70 -4.64 -8.98 -13.08
CA GLU A 70 -3.78 -10.07 -12.65
C GLU A 70 -2.34 -9.88 -13.12
N GLN A 71 -2.15 -9.66 -14.43
CA GLN A 71 -0.83 -9.41 -15.00
C GLN A 71 -0.17 -8.15 -14.43
N TRP A 72 -0.97 -7.12 -14.19
CA TRP A 72 -0.48 -5.89 -13.56
C TRP A 72 -0.02 -6.12 -12.12
N LEU A 73 -0.77 -6.89 -11.32
CA LEU A 73 -0.42 -7.23 -9.94
C LEU A 73 0.87 -8.06 -9.90
N LEU A 74 0.98 -9.11 -10.72
CA LEU A 74 2.19 -9.94 -10.83
C LEU A 74 3.44 -9.08 -11.11
N THR A 75 3.30 -8.10 -12.01
CA THR A 75 4.43 -7.26 -12.44
C THR A 75 4.80 -6.17 -11.41
N ASN A 76 3.81 -5.57 -10.73
CA ASN A 76 4.02 -4.30 -10.03
C ASN A 76 3.86 -4.40 -8.50
N MET A 77 3.14 -5.39 -7.99
CA MET A 77 2.69 -5.39 -6.59
C MET A 77 3.85 -5.36 -5.59
N ALA A 78 4.85 -6.24 -5.76
CA ALA A 78 6.02 -6.28 -4.88
C ALA A 78 6.76 -4.94 -4.85
N ASN A 79 7.12 -4.39 -6.02
CA ASN A 79 7.84 -3.12 -6.13
C ASN A 79 7.07 -1.95 -5.52
N SER A 80 5.76 -1.88 -5.75
CA SER A 80 4.90 -0.83 -5.17
C SER A 80 4.78 -0.96 -3.66
N ILE A 81 4.63 -2.17 -3.12
CA ILE A 81 4.64 -2.41 -1.67
C ILE A 81 6.02 -2.11 -1.07
N CYS A 82 7.11 -2.43 -1.76
CA CYS A 82 8.46 -2.19 -1.26
C CYS A 82 8.86 -0.71 -1.26
N SER A 83 8.26 0.11 -2.13
CA SER A 83 8.66 1.51 -2.35
C SER A 83 7.69 2.55 -1.78
N THR A 84 6.43 2.18 -1.52
CA THR A 84 5.37 3.17 -1.23
C THR A 84 4.71 2.93 0.12
N LEU A 85 4.75 3.90 1.02
CA LEU A 85 4.04 3.86 2.31
C LEU A 85 2.51 3.97 2.14
N ASP A 86 1.76 3.45 3.12
CA ASP A 86 0.29 3.56 3.21
C ASP A 86 -0.42 3.26 1.87
N ASN A 87 -0.03 2.20 1.17
CA ASN A 87 -0.65 1.75 -0.07
C ASN A 87 -1.25 0.33 0.01
N LEU A 88 -1.18 -0.31 1.18
CA LEU A 88 -1.61 -1.69 1.39
C LEU A 88 -2.49 -1.83 2.63
N PHE A 89 -3.75 -2.18 2.41
CA PHE A 89 -4.75 -2.36 3.44
C PHE A 89 -5.62 -3.58 3.14
N LEU A 90 -6.25 -4.11 4.18
CA LEU A 90 -7.40 -5.00 4.06
C LEU A 90 -8.63 -4.30 4.64
N VAL A 91 -9.78 -4.62 4.08
CA VAL A 91 -11.08 -4.12 4.55
C VAL A 91 -11.99 -5.31 4.80
N ARG A 92 -12.34 -5.53 6.07
CA ARG A 92 -13.33 -6.54 6.46
C ARG A 92 -14.70 -5.91 6.54
N VAL A 93 -15.70 -6.49 5.90
CA VAL A 93 -17.09 -6.03 6.00
C VAL A 93 -17.76 -6.67 7.23
N ASN A 94 -18.18 -5.87 8.20
CA ASN A 94 -18.84 -6.36 9.41
C ASN A 94 -20.37 -6.43 9.25
N SER A 95 -20.97 -5.41 8.63
CA SER A 95 -22.40 -5.37 8.33
C SER A 95 -22.73 -4.35 7.23
N THR A 96 -23.87 -4.52 6.59
CA THR A 96 -24.43 -3.57 5.61
C THR A 96 -25.24 -2.49 6.32
N LEU A 97 -25.16 -1.25 5.82
CA LEU A 97 -25.92 -0.09 6.25
C LEU A 97 -26.84 0.38 5.10
N PRO A 98 -27.82 1.27 5.38
CA PRO A 98 -28.59 1.93 4.32
C PRO A 98 -27.70 2.66 3.30
N ASN A 99 -28.22 2.85 2.09
CA ASN A 99 -27.56 3.59 1.01
C ASN A 99 -26.21 2.99 0.56
N ARG A 100 -26.10 1.65 0.53
CA ARG A 100 -24.89 0.91 0.14
C ARG A 100 -23.63 1.34 0.89
N ARG A 101 -23.80 1.66 2.18
CA ARG A 101 -22.70 1.88 3.11
C ARG A 101 -22.44 0.60 3.89
N TYR A 102 -21.23 0.46 4.43
CA TYR A 102 -20.85 -0.74 5.17
C TYR A 102 -20.13 -0.38 6.46
N ASN A 103 -20.49 -1.00 7.57
CA ASN A 103 -19.61 -1.02 8.74
C ASN A 103 -18.44 -1.93 8.41
N THR A 104 -17.22 -1.42 8.51
CA THR A 104 -16.01 -2.17 8.18
C THR A 104 -14.97 -2.09 9.29
N GLN A 105 -14.07 -3.07 9.30
CA GLN A 105 -12.79 -2.96 9.98
C GLN A 105 -11.72 -2.78 8.92
N VAL A 106 -11.00 -1.66 8.99
CA VAL A 106 -9.85 -1.38 8.14
C VAL A 106 -8.60 -1.89 8.84
N ILE A 107 -7.75 -2.57 8.10
CA ILE A 107 -6.51 -3.17 8.58
C ILE A 107 -5.39 -2.61 7.71
N ARG A 108 -4.56 -1.74 8.27
CA ARG A 108 -3.31 -1.33 7.62
C ARG A 108 -2.26 -2.40 7.83
N ILE A 109 -1.63 -2.82 6.76
CA ILE A 109 -0.52 -3.78 6.81
C ILE A 109 0.78 -2.97 6.94
N ASP A 110 1.42 -3.08 8.11
CA ASP A 110 2.69 -2.42 8.42
C ASP A 110 3.81 -3.47 8.49
N SER A 111 5.07 -3.06 8.38
CA SER A 111 6.22 -3.98 8.34
C SER A 111 6.33 -4.93 9.53
N ASN A 112 5.84 -4.48 10.69
CA ASN A 112 5.94 -5.18 11.98
C ASN A 112 4.58 -5.71 12.47
N GLY A 113 3.55 -5.71 11.63
CA GLY A 113 2.23 -6.21 11.99
C GLY A 113 1.09 -5.38 11.40
N TYR A 114 0.06 -5.14 12.19
CA TYR A 114 -1.20 -4.57 11.70
C TYR A 114 -1.74 -3.49 12.62
N LYS A 115 -2.26 -2.41 12.04
CA LYS A 115 -3.13 -1.46 12.76
C LYS A 115 -4.56 -1.65 12.28
N ARG A 116 -5.50 -1.71 13.23
CA ARG A 116 -6.91 -1.97 12.96
C ARG A 116 -7.78 -0.87 13.55
N TRP A 117 -8.77 -0.44 12.80
CA TRP A 117 -9.80 0.47 13.30
C TRP A 117 -11.13 0.21 12.60
N ASN A 118 -12.21 0.63 13.25
CA ASN A 118 -13.55 0.57 12.67
C ASN A 118 -13.80 1.81 11.81
N SER A 119 -14.46 1.62 10.68
CA SER A 119 -14.80 2.68 9.74
C SER A 119 -16.15 2.42 9.10
N ILE A 120 -16.76 3.45 8.52
CA ILE A 120 -17.85 3.30 7.57
C ILE A 120 -17.28 3.41 6.16
N LEU A 121 -17.46 2.36 5.37
CA LEU A 121 -17.11 2.36 3.95
C LEU A 121 -18.25 2.98 3.14
N SER A 122 -17.87 3.89 2.25
CA SER A 122 -18.70 4.40 1.15
C SER A 122 -17.91 4.35 -0.15
N GLY A 123 -18.59 4.26 -1.29
CA GLY A 123 -17.92 4.21 -2.58
C GLY A 123 -18.74 4.78 -3.72
N PRO A 124 -18.27 4.62 -4.96
CA PRO A 124 -18.97 5.11 -6.14
C PRO A 124 -20.27 4.35 -6.38
N VAL A 125 -21.14 4.89 -7.23
CA VAL A 125 -22.46 4.30 -7.55
C VAL A 125 -22.33 2.87 -8.09
N ASN A 126 -21.24 2.56 -8.79
CA ASN A 126 -20.94 1.25 -9.33
C ASN A 126 -20.22 0.30 -8.35
N LEU A 127 -20.06 0.67 -7.07
CA LEU A 127 -19.54 -0.25 -6.05
C LEU A 127 -20.44 -1.50 -5.98
N PRO A 128 -19.90 -2.71 -6.19
CA PRO A 128 -20.68 -3.93 -6.04
C PRO A 128 -21.17 -4.12 -4.61
N THR A 129 -22.21 -4.94 -4.45
CA THR A 129 -22.68 -5.35 -3.13
C THR A 129 -21.58 -6.15 -2.43
N LEU A 130 -21.12 -5.67 -1.29
CA LEU A 130 -20.08 -6.35 -0.53
C LEU A 130 -20.64 -7.42 0.41
N THR A 131 -19.92 -8.53 0.52
CA THR A 131 -20.32 -9.69 1.32
C THR A 131 -19.91 -9.50 2.78
N ARG A 132 -20.81 -9.84 3.70
CA ARG A 132 -20.53 -9.81 5.14
C ARG A 132 -19.43 -10.79 5.52
N ASN A 133 -18.59 -10.42 6.48
CA ASN A 133 -17.43 -11.14 7.00
C ASN A 133 -16.31 -11.38 5.98
N GLN A 134 -16.44 -10.89 4.75
CA GLN A 134 -15.43 -11.03 3.72
C GLN A 134 -14.35 -9.95 3.84
N TYR A 135 -13.11 -10.34 3.55
CA TYR A 135 -11.98 -9.43 3.40
C TYR A 135 -11.82 -9.00 1.95
N TYR A 136 -11.50 -7.72 1.77
CA TYR A 136 -11.17 -7.11 0.50
C TYR A 136 -9.74 -6.59 0.57
N LEU A 137 -8.94 -6.87 -0.47
CA LEU A 137 -7.65 -6.23 -0.68
C LEU A 137 -7.90 -4.79 -1.13
N LEU A 138 -7.38 -3.82 -0.39
CA LEU A 138 -7.31 -2.42 -0.80
C LEU A 138 -5.85 -2.04 -1.04
N PHE A 139 -5.47 -1.99 -2.30
CA PHE A 139 -4.08 -1.80 -2.72
C PHE A 139 -3.97 -0.68 -3.75
N GLY A 140 -2.99 0.21 -3.59
CA GLY A 140 -2.72 1.28 -4.54
C GLY A 140 -1.32 1.18 -5.13
N GLN A 141 -1.19 1.52 -6.42
CA GLN A 141 0.13 1.79 -7.00
C GLN A 141 0.85 2.94 -6.27
N SER A 142 0.07 3.90 -5.77
CA SER A 142 0.54 5.07 -5.01
C SER A 142 -0.05 5.07 -3.60
N ARG A 143 0.43 5.98 -2.75
CA ARG A 143 -0.08 6.19 -1.39
C ARG A 143 -1.58 6.44 -1.42
N LEU A 144 -2.34 5.70 -0.62
CA LEU A 144 -3.78 5.87 -0.51
C LEU A 144 -4.10 6.96 0.54
N PRO A 145 -5.09 7.83 0.30
CA PRO A 145 -5.48 8.90 1.22
C PRO A 145 -6.32 8.35 2.39
N ILE A 146 -5.77 7.41 3.15
CA ILE A 146 -6.42 6.72 4.25
C ILE A 146 -5.72 7.09 5.54
N CYS A 147 -6.43 7.78 6.42
CA CYS A 147 -5.93 8.16 7.73
C CYS A 147 -6.21 7.05 8.75
N ALA A 148 -5.23 6.73 9.58
CA ALA A 148 -5.41 5.80 10.68
C ALA A 148 -6.52 6.29 11.62
N ASN A 149 -7.35 5.38 12.12
CA ASN A 149 -8.50 5.68 12.99
C ASN A 149 -9.58 6.58 12.36
N SER A 150 -9.55 6.81 11.05
CA SER A 150 -10.64 7.51 10.36
C SER A 150 -11.95 6.75 10.51
N ALA A 151 -13.01 7.47 10.90
CA ALA A 151 -14.37 6.93 10.96
C ALA A 151 -14.98 6.67 9.56
N ASN A 152 -14.37 7.20 8.49
CA ASN A 152 -14.87 7.06 7.13
C ASN A 152 -13.76 6.60 6.17
N LEU A 153 -14.08 5.59 5.36
CA LEU A 153 -13.26 5.10 4.26
C LEU A 153 -14.05 5.35 2.98
N ASN A 154 -13.64 6.37 2.22
CA ASN A 154 -14.36 6.79 1.02
C ASN A 154 -13.63 6.34 -0.24
N LEU A 155 -14.13 5.31 -0.93
CA LEU A 155 -13.53 4.84 -2.18
C LEU A 155 -13.60 5.88 -3.30
N ASN A 156 -14.49 6.87 -3.20
CA ASN A 156 -14.54 8.01 -4.13
C ASN A 156 -13.37 8.98 -4.00
N THR A 157 -12.40 8.76 -3.09
CA THR A 157 -11.19 9.60 -3.00
C THR A 157 -9.93 8.87 -3.46
N MET A 158 -10.00 7.58 -3.79
CA MET A 158 -8.83 6.74 -4.10
C MET A 158 -8.14 7.10 -5.43
N PRO A 159 -6.81 7.25 -5.51
CA PRO A 159 -6.12 7.57 -6.75
C PRO A 159 -6.36 6.54 -7.87
N THR A 160 -5.98 6.88 -9.10
CA THR A 160 -6.00 5.94 -10.22
C THR A 160 -5.13 4.72 -9.93
N LEU A 161 -5.50 3.56 -10.47
CA LEU A 161 -4.82 2.28 -10.20
C LEU A 161 -4.91 1.89 -8.72
N THR A 162 -6.14 1.95 -8.20
CA THR A 162 -6.49 1.37 -6.91
C THR A 162 -7.27 0.08 -7.13
N VAL A 163 -6.92 -0.94 -6.36
CA VAL A 163 -7.52 -2.27 -6.34
C VAL A 163 -8.37 -2.36 -5.08
N PHE A 164 -9.64 -2.74 -5.25
CA PHE A 164 -10.57 -3.05 -4.17
C PHE A 164 -11.33 -4.34 -4.50
N VAL A 165 -10.64 -5.48 -4.40
CA VAL A 165 -11.16 -6.79 -4.82
C VAL A 165 -11.30 -7.74 -3.63
N PRO A 166 -12.17 -8.76 -3.70
CA PRO A 166 -12.16 -9.86 -2.73
C PRO A 166 -10.75 -10.41 -2.50
N LEU A 167 -10.31 -10.48 -1.24
CA LEU A 167 -8.97 -11.01 -0.92
C LEU A 167 -8.80 -12.46 -1.40
N GLN A 168 -9.86 -13.26 -1.29
CA GLN A 168 -9.88 -14.64 -1.77
C GLN A 168 -9.57 -14.76 -3.27
N SER A 169 -10.06 -13.82 -4.08
CA SER A 169 -9.79 -13.81 -5.53
C SER A 169 -8.33 -13.49 -5.85
N ALA A 170 -7.70 -12.61 -5.07
CA ALA A 170 -6.31 -12.20 -5.28
C ALA A 170 -5.27 -13.09 -4.57
N THR A 171 -5.71 -14.07 -3.77
CA THR A 171 -4.82 -14.83 -2.87
C THR A 171 -3.70 -15.54 -3.62
N TYR A 172 -4.03 -16.27 -4.69
CA TYR A 172 -3.04 -16.97 -5.50
C TYR A 172 -1.95 -16.03 -6.06
N ILE A 173 -2.37 -14.88 -6.60
CA ILE A 173 -1.46 -13.86 -7.14
C ILE A 173 -0.56 -13.29 -6.05
N ILE A 174 -1.11 -13.00 -4.88
CA ILE A 174 -0.34 -12.46 -3.75
C ILE A 174 0.73 -13.46 -3.30
N GLU A 175 0.41 -14.75 -3.22
CA GLU A 175 1.38 -15.78 -2.87
C GLU A 175 2.47 -15.91 -3.93
N GLN A 176 2.11 -15.88 -5.22
CA GLN A 176 3.09 -15.89 -6.31
C GLN A 176 4.03 -14.68 -6.26
N VAL A 177 3.49 -13.47 -6.11
CA VAL A 177 4.28 -12.22 -5.96
C VAL A 177 5.25 -12.33 -4.77
N TYR A 178 4.81 -12.94 -3.66
CA TYR A 178 5.66 -13.15 -2.50
C TYR A 178 6.76 -14.19 -2.74
N ASP A 179 6.45 -15.31 -3.40
CA ASP A 179 7.43 -16.36 -3.68
C ASP A 179 8.53 -15.89 -4.65
N GLU A 180 8.14 -15.13 -5.69
CA GLU A 180 9.07 -14.49 -6.64
C GLU A 180 9.94 -13.42 -5.95
N TRP A 181 9.35 -12.66 -5.03
CA TRP A 181 10.08 -11.67 -4.21
C TRP A 181 11.09 -12.33 -3.26
N GLN A 182 10.72 -13.45 -2.62
CA GLN A 182 11.58 -14.16 -1.67
C GLN A 182 12.74 -14.89 -2.35
N ASN A 183 12.53 -15.40 -3.57
CA ASN A 183 13.50 -16.19 -4.31
C ASN A 183 13.76 -15.60 -5.71
N PRO A 184 14.45 -14.45 -5.81
CA PRO A 184 14.73 -13.83 -7.11
C PRO A 184 15.60 -14.78 -7.95
N THR A 185 15.10 -15.13 -9.14
CA THR A 185 15.77 -16.07 -10.06
C THR A 185 16.87 -15.43 -10.90
N THR A 186 16.96 -14.10 -10.93
CA THR A 186 18.02 -13.34 -11.62
C THR A 186 18.93 -12.63 -10.62
N ASN A 187 20.23 -12.55 -10.96
CA ASN A 187 21.24 -11.71 -10.28
C ASN A 187 20.97 -10.20 -10.54
N ASP A 188 19.71 -9.76 -10.50
CA ASP A 188 19.37 -8.34 -10.53
C ASP A 188 19.76 -7.73 -9.18
N SER A 189 21.04 -7.37 -9.12
CA SER A 189 21.71 -6.59 -8.07
C SER A 189 21.04 -5.25 -7.74
N GLY A 190 19.96 -4.88 -8.43
CA GLY A 190 19.10 -3.74 -8.12
C GLY A 190 17.98 -4.04 -7.11
N ASN A 191 17.66 -5.30 -6.84
CA ASN A 191 16.58 -5.67 -5.91
C ASN A 191 17.13 -5.75 -4.47
N THR A 192 17.55 -4.62 -3.92
CA THR A 192 17.93 -4.51 -2.50
C THR A 192 16.68 -4.58 -1.62
N CYS A 193 16.09 -5.77 -1.55
CA CYS A 193 14.92 -6.14 -0.74
C CYS A 193 15.23 -6.27 0.76
N ASN A 194 16.17 -5.47 1.28
CA ASN A 194 16.32 -5.22 2.72
C ASN A 194 15.59 -3.92 3.13
N ASN A 195 14.49 -3.60 2.45
CA ASN A 195 13.64 -2.50 2.84
C ASN A 195 12.60 -3.02 3.83
N ALA A 196 12.58 -2.47 5.04
CA ALA A 196 11.56 -2.80 6.05
C ALA A 196 10.14 -2.74 5.46
N LEU A 197 9.89 -1.87 4.47
CA LEU A 197 8.61 -1.77 3.78
C LEU A 197 8.18 -3.06 3.06
N CYS A 198 9.11 -3.85 2.53
CA CYS A 198 8.81 -5.12 1.87
C CYS A 198 8.24 -6.16 2.83
N ASN A 199 8.58 -6.09 4.14
CA ASN A 199 8.04 -7.01 5.15
C ASN A 199 6.50 -6.93 5.23
N ARG A 200 5.87 -5.87 4.71
CA ARG A 200 4.41 -5.79 4.57
C ARG A 200 3.84 -6.89 3.68
N LEU A 201 4.56 -7.33 2.65
CA LEU A 201 4.14 -8.45 1.80
C LEU A 201 4.17 -9.76 2.59
N GLU A 202 5.21 -9.98 3.40
CA GLU A 202 5.27 -11.12 4.33
C GLU A 202 4.13 -11.07 5.35
N GLN A 203 3.82 -9.90 5.92
CA GLN A 203 2.68 -9.74 6.82
C GLN A 203 1.35 -10.04 6.12
N LEU A 204 1.16 -9.59 4.87
CA LEU A 204 -0.04 -9.90 4.09
C LEU A 204 -0.20 -11.41 3.89
N VAL A 205 0.86 -12.11 3.50
CA VAL A 205 0.84 -13.57 3.30
C VAL A 205 0.61 -14.32 4.61
N LYS A 206 1.25 -13.90 5.71
CA LYS A 206 0.98 -14.45 7.06
C LYS A 206 -0.49 -14.28 7.44
N PHE A 207 -1.09 -13.13 7.15
CA PHE A 207 -2.51 -12.89 7.39
C PHE A 207 -3.40 -13.88 6.62
N ILE A 208 -3.13 -14.07 5.32
CA ILE A 208 -3.84 -15.01 4.45
C ILE A 208 -3.73 -16.43 5.02
N ARG A 209 -2.51 -16.91 5.26
CA ARG A 209 -2.22 -18.29 5.71
C ARG A 209 -2.79 -18.62 7.09
N ASN A 210 -2.93 -17.63 7.98
CA ASN A 210 -3.52 -17.81 9.31
C ASN A 210 -5.06 -17.82 9.32
N GLY A 211 -5.70 -18.01 8.17
CA GLY A 211 -7.16 -18.08 8.07
C GLY A 211 -7.83 -16.70 7.99
N GLY A 212 -7.09 -15.66 7.61
CA GLY A 212 -7.65 -14.33 7.31
C GLY A 212 -8.59 -14.29 6.09
N VAL A 213 -8.96 -15.44 5.53
CA VAL A 213 -9.79 -15.58 4.33
C VAL A 213 -11.03 -16.46 4.58
N ILE A 214 -11.23 -16.98 5.81
CA ILE A 214 -12.37 -17.82 6.20
C ILE A 214 -13.57 -16.97 6.65
#